data_AF-A0A0M0X1S6-F1
#
_entry.id   AF-A0A0M0X1S6-F1
#
_cell.length_a   1.000
_cell.length_b   1.000
_cell.length_c   1.000
_cell.angle_alpha   90.00
_cell.angle_beta   90.00
_cell.angle_gamma   90.00
#
_symmetry.space_group_name_H-M   'P 1'
#
loop_
_entity.id
_entity.type
_entity.pdbx_description
1 polymer ?
#
loop_
_entity_poly.entity_id
_entity_poly.type
_entity_poly.pdbx_seq_one_letter_code
_entity_poly.pdbx_strand_id
1 'polypeptide(L)'
;MVDRESPFTWFLQEGIATYFSTKMVSARKDEYFTFQEDLEWITFATNNKQIIIKEFLSDLTALDARAVYFEWFSINGGKRFGINRLAYFIAYEFIQSCLQELAELDVITLWRNINYQDIIYQQLAEMAKKNR
;
A
#
# COMPACT_ATOMS: atom_id res chain seq x y z
N MET A 1 11.87 -0.47 -18.57
CA MET A 1 11.41 -1.85 -18.30
C MET A 1 10.96 -1.89 -16.86
N VAL A 2 9.76 -2.42 -16.55
CA VAL A 2 9.26 -2.46 -15.17
C VAL A 2 10.06 -3.51 -14.40
N ASP A 3 10.61 -3.10 -13.25
CA ASP A 3 11.26 -4.02 -12.33
C ASP A 3 10.18 -4.80 -11.56
N ARG A 4 10.01 -6.08 -11.91
CA ARG A 4 8.98 -6.95 -11.31
C ARG A 4 9.32 -7.40 -9.90
N GLU A 5 10.58 -7.28 -9.49
CA GLU A 5 11.05 -7.66 -8.16
C GLU A 5 11.13 -6.44 -7.22
N SER A 6 10.69 -5.28 -7.68
CA SER A 6 10.66 -4.06 -6.89
C SER A 6 9.46 -4.03 -5.94
N PRO A 7 9.65 -3.72 -4.65
CA PRO A 7 8.54 -3.48 -3.72
C PRO A 7 7.58 -2.38 -4.17
N PHE A 8 8.05 -1.39 -4.93
CA PHE A 8 7.19 -0.35 -5.51
C PHE A 8 6.22 -0.91 -6.55
N THR A 9 6.66 -1.91 -7.32
CA THR A 9 5.82 -2.59 -8.31
C THR A 9 4.75 -3.43 -7.63
N TRP A 10 5.12 -4.23 -6.62
CA TRP A 10 4.13 -4.99 -5.83
C TRP A 10 3.14 -4.06 -5.13
N PHE A 11 3.63 -2.98 -4.52
CA PHE A 11 2.80 -1.98 -3.87
C PHE A 11 1.74 -1.42 -4.82
N LEU A 12 2.15 -0.98 -6.02
CA LEU A 12 1.21 -0.44 -7.01
C LEU A 12 0.22 -1.50 -7.48
N GLN A 13 0.67 -2.73 -7.75
CA GLN A 13 -0.18 -3.83 -8.19
C GLN A 13 -1.23 -4.20 -7.15
N GLU A 14 -0.84 -4.36 -5.88
CA GLU A 14 -1.77 -4.70 -4.79
C GLU A 14 -2.77 -3.58 -4.53
N GLY A 15 -2.34 -2.32 -4.61
CA GLY A 15 -3.24 -1.17 -4.52
C GLY A 15 -4.30 -1.18 -5.62
N ILE A 16 -3.89 -1.40 -6.88
CA ILE A 16 -4.80 -1.46 -8.03
C ILE A 16 -5.75 -2.67 -7.91
N ALA A 17 -5.22 -3.84 -7.56
CA ALA A 17 -6.02 -5.06 -7.38
C ALA A 17 -7.08 -4.86 -6.30
N THR A 18 -6.68 -4.26 -5.16
CA THR A 18 -7.60 -3.95 -4.07
C THR A 18 -8.64 -2.92 -4.49
N TYR A 19 -8.24 -1.85 -5.18
CA TYR A 19 -9.16 -0.84 -5.73
C TYR A 19 -10.24 -1.45 -6.62
N PHE A 20 -9.86 -2.32 -7.57
CA PHE A 20 -10.85 -2.97 -8.43
C PHE A 20 -11.71 -3.96 -7.65
N SER A 21 -11.16 -4.64 -6.64
CA SER A 21 -11.93 -5.54 -5.78
C SER A 21 -13.09 -4.81 -5.08
N THR A 22 -12.85 -3.59 -4.57
CA THR A 22 -13.92 -2.78 -3.94
C THR A 22 -14.98 -2.29 -4.92
N LYS A 23 -14.70 -2.27 -6.23
CA LYS A 23 -15.67 -1.96 -7.29
C LYS A 23 -16.52 -3.16 -7.69
N MET A 24 -16.00 -4.38 -7.51
CA MET A 24 -16.64 -5.61 -8.00
C MET A 24 -17.47 -6.31 -6.93
N VAL A 25 -17.01 -6.28 -5.68
CA VAL A 25 -17.65 -6.98 -4.56
C VAL A 25 -17.92 -5.98 -3.46
N SER A 26 -19.07 -6.11 -2.80
CA SER A 26 -19.41 -5.34 -1.60
C SER A 26 -19.08 -6.16 -0.36
N ALA A 27 -17.85 -6.05 0.13
CA ALA A 27 -17.37 -6.66 1.37
C ALA A 27 -17.03 -5.58 2.41
N ARG A 28 -16.78 -5.99 3.66
CA ARG A 28 -16.29 -5.06 4.68
C ARG A 28 -14.85 -4.64 4.38
N LYS A 29 -14.44 -3.49 4.93
CA LYS A 29 -13.14 -2.87 4.58
C LYS A 29 -11.96 -3.75 4.97
N ASP A 30 -12.02 -4.42 6.12
CA ASP A 30 -11.05 -5.40 6.60
C ASP A 30 -10.83 -6.56 5.63
N GLU A 31 -11.92 -7.13 5.11
CA GLU A 31 -11.89 -8.34 4.27
C GLU A 31 -11.09 -8.17 2.98
N TYR A 32 -10.99 -6.95 2.42
CA TYR A 32 -10.16 -6.70 1.23
C TYR A 32 -8.65 -6.86 1.49
N PHE A 33 -8.22 -6.77 2.75
CA PHE A 33 -6.79 -6.81 3.11
C PHE A 33 -6.44 -8.12 3.82
N THR A 34 -7.29 -8.59 4.73
CA THR A 34 -7.02 -9.78 5.53
C THR A 34 -7.59 -11.06 4.90
N PHE A 35 -8.53 -10.93 3.95
CA PHE A 35 -9.34 -12.01 3.37
C PHE A 35 -10.21 -12.77 4.39
N GLN A 36 -10.52 -12.13 5.51
CA GLN A 36 -11.45 -12.61 6.55
C GLN A 36 -11.97 -11.41 7.36
N GLU A 37 -13.00 -11.59 8.18
CA GLU A 37 -13.41 -10.54 9.11
C GLU A 37 -12.32 -10.33 10.17
N ASP A 38 -11.85 -9.10 10.31
CA ASP A 38 -10.82 -8.70 11.27
C ASP A 38 -10.94 -7.20 11.59
N LEU A 39 -11.87 -6.87 12.50
CA LEU A 39 -12.14 -5.49 12.87
C LEU A 39 -10.95 -4.86 13.60
N GLU A 40 -10.22 -5.63 14.40
CA GLU A 40 -9.04 -5.15 15.13
C GLU A 40 -7.94 -4.72 14.16
N TRP A 41 -7.71 -5.50 13.11
CA TRP A 41 -6.76 -5.19 12.06
C TRP A 41 -7.08 -3.85 11.38
N ILE A 42 -8.33 -3.63 10.95
CA ILE A 42 -8.68 -2.40 10.24
C ILE A 42 -8.70 -1.18 11.17
N THR A 43 -9.10 -1.36 12.43
CA THR A 43 -8.99 -0.32 13.45
C THR A 43 -7.53 0.05 13.69
N PHE A 44 -6.63 -0.94 13.82
CA PHE A 44 -5.21 -0.70 13.96
C PHE A 44 -4.64 0.05 12.74
N ALA A 45 -4.88 -0.46 11.54
CA ALA A 45 -4.34 0.09 10.30
C ALA A 45 -4.80 1.54 10.09
N THR A 46 -6.07 1.83 10.38
CA THR A 46 -6.64 3.18 10.27
C THR A 46 -6.03 4.13 11.30
N ASN A 47 -5.96 3.73 12.57
CA ASN A 47 -5.46 4.57 13.66
C ASN A 47 -3.96 4.84 13.59
N ASN A 48 -3.20 3.93 12.97
CA ASN A 48 -1.74 4.01 12.88
C ASN A 48 -1.24 4.32 11.47
N LYS A 49 -2.13 4.71 10.54
CA LYS A 49 -1.81 4.87 9.11
C LYS A 49 -0.54 5.67 8.86
N GLN A 50 -0.37 6.82 9.52
CA GLN A 50 0.79 7.68 9.31
C GLN A 50 2.09 7.01 9.77
N ILE A 51 2.07 6.30 10.89
CA ILE A 51 3.24 5.57 11.39
C ILE A 51 3.58 4.42 10.43
N ILE A 52 2.57 3.65 10.01
CA ILE A 52 2.72 2.57 9.03
C ILE A 52 3.39 3.08 7.74
N ILE A 53 2.93 4.21 7.19
CA ILE A 53 3.52 4.79 5.97
C ILE A 53 4.97 5.24 6.20
N LYS A 54 5.28 5.89 7.33
CA LYS A 54 6.65 6.34 7.65
C LYS A 54 7.62 5.19 7.75
N GLU A 55 7.23 4.13 8.46
CA GLU A 55 8.06 2.94 8.63
C GLU A 55 8.22 2.20 7.30
N PHE A 56 7.17 2.13 6.48
CA PHE A 56 7.26 1.54 5.14
C PHE A 56 8.24 2.30 4.24
N LEU A 57 8.19 3.64 4.23
CA LEU A 57 9.14 4.47 3.47
C LEU A 57 10.58 4.29 3.96
N SER A 58 10.78 4.23 5.27
CA SER A 58 12.09 3.93 5.84
C SER A 58 12.62 2.59 5.33
N ASP A 59 11.82 1.54 5.44
CA ASP A 59 12.21 0.18 5.04
C ASP A 59 12.43 0.05 3.53
N LEU A 60 11.66 0.76 2.68
CA LEU A 60 11.88 0.82 1.23
C LEU A 60 13.27 1.34 0.83
N THR A 61 13.88 2.17 1.66
CA THR A 61 15.22 2.75 1.40
C THR A 61 16.35 2.03 2.14
N ALA A 62 16.03 1.34 3.23
CA ALA A 62 17.01 0.73 4.11
C ALA A 62 17.18 -0.79 3.92
N LEU A 63 16.16 -1.47 3.40
CA LEU A 63 16.12 -2.93 3.30
C LEU A 63 16.19 -3.40 1.85
N ASP A 64 16.61 -4.66 1.65
CA ASP A 64 16.45 -5.33 0.37
C ASP A 64 14.99 -5.74 0.11
N ALA A 65 14.65 -6.00 -1.15
CA ALA A 65 13.29 -6.31 -1.57
C ALA A 65 12.68 -7.52 -0.83
N ARG A 66 13.50 -8.52 -0.49
CA ARG A 66 13.04 -9.73 0.20
C ARG A 66 12.67 -9.40 1.65
N ALA A 67 13.47 -8.60 2.33
CA ALA A 67 13.18 -8.12 3.67
C ALA A 67 11.93 -7.23 3.69
N VAL A 68 11.77 -6.32 2.72
CA VAL A 68 10.53 -5.52 2.57
C VAL A 68 9.31 -6.42 2.36
N TYR A 69 9.42 -7.44 1.51
CA TYR A 69 8.33 -8.38 1.28
C TYR A 69 7.87 -9.04 2.59
N PHE A 70 8.80 -9.61 3.36
CA PHE A 70 8.45 -10.31 4.60
C PHE A 70 7.87 -9.38 5.66
N GLU A 71 8.35 -8.14 5.74
CA GLU A 71 7.86 -7.19 6.72
C GLU A 71 6.44 -6.68 6.37
N TRP A 72 6.16 -6.44 5.08
CA TRP A 72 5.00 -5.63 4.70
C TRP A 72 3.92 -6.34 3.89
N PHE A 73 4.30 -7.36 3.11
CA PHE A 73 3.41 -8.07 2.19
C PHE A 73 3.06 -9.50 2.67
N SER A 74 3.82 -10.02 3.64
CA SER A 74 3.63 -11.36 4.19
C SER A 74 2.25 -11.59 4.81
N ILE A 75 1.72 -12.79 4.60
CA ILE A 75 0.49 -13.28 5.24
C ILE A 75 0.67 -13.54 6.75
N ASN A 76 1.91 -13.72 7.19
CA ASN A 76 2.25 -14.03 8.59
C ASN A 76 2.49 -12.76 9.44
N GLY A 77 2.49 -11.58 8.82
CA GLY A 77 2.91 -10.35 9.48
C GLY A 77 4.42 -10.17 9.54
N GLY A 78 4.83 -8.90 9.56
CA GLY A 78 6.20 -8.48 9.79
C GLY A 78 6.57 -8.48 11.26
N LYS A 79 7.85 -8.23 11.56
CA LYS A 79 8.37 -8.19 12.93
C LYS A 79 7.98 -6.91 13.68
N ARG A 80 7.80 -5.79 12.98
CA ARG A 80 7.60 -4.47 13.58
C ARG A 80 6.23 -4.35 14.23
N PHE A 81 5.19 -4.71 13.49
CA PHE A 81 3.81 -4.62 13.96
C PHE A 81 3.19 -5.98 14.28
N GLY A 82 3.76 -7.09 13.80
CA GLY A 82 3.13 -8.41 13.94
C GLY A 82 1.85 -8.56 13.12
N ILE A 83 1.53 -7.60 12.24
CA ILE A 83 0.28 -7.52 11.49
C ILE A 83 0.55 -7.78 10.02
N ASN A 84 -0.25 -8.65 9.42
CA ASN A 84 -0.10 -9.08 8.04
C ASN A 84 -0.56 -8.03 7.03
N ARG A 85 0.05 -8.08 5.83
CA ARG A 85 -0.39 -7.35 4.62
C ARG A 85 -0.66 -5.85 4.81
N LEU A 86 0.04 -5.18 5.72
CA LEU A 86 -0.13 -3.73 5.91
C LEU A 86 0.14 -2.93 4.62
N ALA A 87 1.05 -3.42 3.75
CA ALA A 87 1.27 -2.83 2.42
C ALA A 87 0.02 -2.75 1.56
N TYR A 88 -0.91 -3.72 1.68
CA TYR A 88 -2.14 -3.74 0.87
C TYR A 88 -3.04 -2.57 1.23
N PHE A 89 -3.16 -2.27 2.53
CA PHE A 89 -3.93 -1.13 3.02
C PHE A 89 -3.33 0.20 2.61
N ILE A 90 -2.02 0.41 2.83
CA ILE A 90 -1.41 1.68 2.44
C ILE A 90 -1.32 1.84 0.92
N ALA A 91 -1.23 0.75 0.15
CA ALA A 91 -1.33 0.78 -1.30
C ALA A 91 -2.72 1.20 -1.78
N TYR A 92 -3.78 0.63 -1.21
CA TYR A 92 -5.14 1.06 -1.51
C TYR A 92 -5.37 2.54 -1.16
N GLU A 93 -4.93 2.98 0.02
CA GLU A 93 -5.05 4.39 0.43
C GLU A 93 -4.22 5.32 -0.49
N PHE A 94 -3.08 4.87 -0.99
CA PHE A 94 -2.29 5.59 -2.00
C PHE A 94 -3.10 5.76 -3.30
N ILE A 95 -3.68 4.68 -3.84
CA ILE A 95 -4.53 4.74 -5.05
C ILE A 95 -5.69 5.72 -4.85
N GLN A 96 -6.39 5.62 -3.73
CA GLN A 96 -7.47 6.55 -3.39
C GLN A 96 -7.00 8.01 -3.34
N SER A 97 -5.78 8.26 -2.85
CA SER A 97 -5.22 9.61 -2.82
C SER A 97 -4.92 10.13 -4.23
N CYS A 98 -4.36 9.30 -5.11
CA CYS A 98 -4.07 9.70 -6.49
C CYS A 98 -5.36 9.99 -7.29
N LEU A 99 -6.42 9.22 -7.06
CA LEU A 99 -7.72 9.40 -7.70
C LEU A 99 -8.44 10.71 -7.29
N GLN A 100 -7.93 11.44 -6.29
CA GLN A 100 -8.45 12.78 -5.97
C GLN A 100 -8.01 13.84 -7.00
N GLU A 101 -6.93 13.58 -7.73
CA GLU A 101 -6.28 14.58 -8.59
C GLU A 101 -6.05 14.06 -10.03
N LEU A 102 -6.02 12.75 -10.22
CA LEU A 102 -5.70 12.09 -11.50
C LEU A 102 -6.86 11.25 -12.01
N ALA A 103 -6.93 11.08 -13.33
CA ALA A 103 -7.88 10.15 -13.92
C ALA A 103 -7.52 8.69 -13.60
N GLU A 104 -8.52 7.82 -13.51
CA GLU A 104 -8.32 6.42 -13.15
C GLU A 104 -7.31 5.70 -14.05
N LEU A 105 -7.37 5.94 -15.37
CA LEU A 105 -6.44 5.35 -16.33
C LEU A 105 -4.97 5.74 -16.07
N ASP A 106 -4.73 6.98 -15.64
CA ASP A 106 -3.38 7.46 -15.33
C ASP A 106 -2.85 6.79 -14.06
N VAL A 107 -3.71 6.59 -13.05
CA VAL A 107 -3.34 5.92 -11.80
C VAL A 107 -3.03 4.44 -12.03
N ILE A 108 -3.90 3.70 -12.74
CA ILE A 108 -3.68 2.26 -12.96
C ILE A 108 -2.54 1.96 -13.94
N THR A 109 -2.14 2.94 -14.74
CA THR A 109 -1.00 2.82 -15.66
C THR A 109 0.24 3.57 -15.20
N LEU A 110 0.29 4.00 -13.93
CA LEU A 110 1.40 4.78 -13.37
C LEU A 110 2.77 4.13 -13.57
N TRP A 111 2.85 2.79 -13.56
CA TRP A 111 4.07 2.01 -13.82
C TRP A 111 4.72 2.29 -15.19
N ARG A 112 3.97 2.87 -16.14
CA ARG A 112 4.50 3.29 -17.45
C ARG A 112 5.40 4.53 -17.34
N ASN A 113 5.26 5.31 -16.29
CA ASN A 113 6.11 6.45 -16.02
C ASN A 113 7.49 5.96 -15.56
N ILE A 114 8.57 6.48 -16.16
CA ILE A 114 9.94 6.10 -15.79
C ILE A 114 10.29 6.45 -14.34
N ASN A 115 9.62 7.45 -13.76
CA ASN A 115 9.81 7.93 -12.40
C ASN A 115 8.70 7.45 -11.45
N TYR A 116 7.98 6.37 -11.78
CA TYR A 116 6.84 5.91 -10.97
C TYR A 116 7.21 5.61 -9.51
N GLN A 117 8.41 5.11 -9.25
CA GLN A 117 8.88 4.82 -7.89
C GLN A 117 9.02 6.10 -7.07
N ASP A 118 9.59 7.16 -7.66
CA ASP A 118 9.71 8.47 -7.02
C ASP A 118 8.32 9.08 -6.78
N ILE A 119 7.40 8.96 -7.73
CA ILE A 119 6.02 9.45 -7.58
C ILE A 119 5.33 8.75 -6.40
N ILE A 120 5.44 7.43 -6.30
CA ILE A 120 4.91 6.65 -5.17
C ILE A 120 5.53 7.14 -3.86
N TYR A 121 6.85 7.26 -3.81
CA TYR A 121 7.57 7.69 -2.62
C TYR A 121 7.12 9.09 -2.16
N GLN A 122 7.06 10.06 -3.06
CA GLN A 122 6.66 11.44 -2.74
C GLN A 122 5.21 11.51 -2.27
N GLN A 123 4.30 10.81 -2.94
CA GLN A 123 2.90 10.79 -2.53
C GLN A 123 2.72 10.17 -1.14
N LEU A 124 3.41 9.07 -0.86
CA LEU A 124 3.42 8.45 0.47
C LEU A 124 4.03 9.38 1.53
N ALA A 125 5.11 10.10 1.19
CA ALA A 125 5.72 11.06 2.09
C ALA A 125 4.75 12.21 2.43
N GLU A 126 3.94 12.67 1.47
CA GLU A 126 2.89 13.66 1.72
C GLU A 126 1.73 13.09 2.55
N MET A 127 1.30 11.85 2.27
CA MET A 127 0.29 11.15 3.07
C MET A 127 0.74 10.98 4.54
N ALA A 128 2.02 10.73 4.78
CA ALA A 128 2.61 10.59 6.12
C ALA A 128 2.62 11.90 6.93
N LYS A 129 2.53 13.06 6.28
CA LYS A 129 2.51 14.40 6.92
C LYS A 129 1.09 14.87 7.25
N LYS A 130 0.08 14.41 6.52
CA LYS A 130 -1.31 14.83 6.71
C LYS A 130 -1.88 14.23 8.01
N ASN A 131 -1.92 15.03 9.08
CA ASN A 131 -2.85 14.86 10.19
C ASN A 131 -4.22 15.29 9.67
N ARG A 132 -5.14 14.33 9.46
CA ARG A 132 -6.55 14.67 9.44
C ARG A 132 -7.06 14.70 10.87
#